data_AF-A0A538JYA3-F1
#
_entry.id   AF-A0A538JYA3-F1
#
_cell.length_a   1.000
_cell.length_b   1.000
_cell.length_c   1.000
_cell.angle_alpha   90.00
_cell.angle_beta   90.00
_cell.angle_gamma   90.00
#
_symmetry.space_group_name_H-M   'P 1'
#
loop_
_entity.id
_entity.type
_entity.pdbx_description
1 polymer ?
#
loop_
_entity_poly.entity_id
_entity_poly.type
_entity_poly.pdbx_seq_one_letter_code
_entity_poly.pdbx_strand_id
1 'polypeptide(L)'
;MIEIRIGRRFLFVLVTAAVLVGAATTVAAATVNVAGPRADTARCPAGSKRAVIGGKVKCLRPGQKCAARYRAAYKRYGFTCVSGRLRKRSVAPPPQPTPTPTPPPAPPAAPPAQPGHYKGITSQLEIIAFDVTTDGTRVVALLTGQINEGCNPPAHLFGGNLHDGTAPIAADGSFKIDFDYTSKVGEDPSTGHFTLTGHFSGTASTGTLQDTVSFTDQGTAYSCGSGLQTWTASRTS
;
A
#
# COMPACT_ATOMS: atom_id res chain seq x y z
N MET A 1 -20.28 45.05 -15.87
CA MET A 1 -19.01 44.34 -15.62
C MET A 1 -18.63 44.64 -14.19
N ILE A 2 -18.83 43.68 -13.30
CA ILE A 2 -18.66 43.87 -11.84
C ILE A 2 -17.36 43.16 -11.46
N GLU A 3 -16.34 43.93 -11.10
CA GLU A 3 -15.01 43.43 -10.73
C GLU A 3 -14.89 43.46 -9.20
N ILE A 4 -15.01 42.30 -8.54
CA ILE A 4 -14.94 42.19 -7.08
C ILE A 4 -13.56 41.64 -6.71
N ARG A 5 -12.66 42.52 -6.27
CA ARG A 5 -11.37 42.15 -5.68
C ARG A 5 -11.51 42.01 -4.17
N ILE A 6 -11.14 40.86 -3.62
CA ILE A 6 -11.32 40.55 -2.19
C ILE A 6 -9.98 40.60 -1.48
N GLY A 7 -9.92 41.35 -0.38
CA GLY A 7 -8.73 41.50 0.45
C GLY A 7 -8.57 40.39 1.49
N ARG A 8 -7.32 40.08 1.83
CA ARG A 8 -6.92 39.15 2.91
C ARG A 8 -7.71 39.40 4.22
N ARG A 9 -8.32 38.36 4.82
CA ARG A 9 -8.10 37.93 6.23
C ARG A 9 -9.05 36.81 6.76
N PHE A 10 -8.43 35.70 7.16
CA PHE A 10 -8.67 34.89 8.38
C PHE A 10 -9.82 33.86 8.58
N LEU A 11 -9.39 32.79 9.26
CA LEU A 11 -10.06 31.79 10.12
C LEU A 11 -10.89 30.66 9.49
N PHE A 12 -10.37 29.44 9.62
CA PHE A 12 -11.04 28.16 9.37
C PHE A 12 -11.74 27.62 10.63
N VAL A 13 -12.85 26.91 10.46
CA VAL A 13 -13.45 26.03 11.49
C VAL A 13 -13.77 24.67 10.86
N LEU A 14 -13.14 23.61 11.37
CA LEU A 14 -13.38 22.21 10.95
C LEU A 14 -14.53 21.58 11.75
N VAL A 15 -15.42 20.86 11.07
CA VAL A 15 -16.42 19.99 11.70
C VAL A 15 -16.46 18.65 10.96
N THR A 16 -16.12 17.57 11.66
CA THR A 16 -16.19 16.19 11.18
C THR A 16 -17.56 15.56 11.48
N ALA A 17 -18.14 14.80 10.55
CA ALA A 17 -19.30 13.95 10.78
C ALA A 17 -19.03 12.50 10.33
N ALA A 18 -19.43 11.53 11.14
CA ALA A 18 -19.29 10.09 10.87
C ALA A 18 -20.66 9.41 10.93
N VAL A 19 -20.89 8.41 10.07
CA VAL A 19 -22.11 7.57 10.07
C VAL A 19 -21.74 6.10 9.84
N LEU A 20 -22.50 5.19 10.46
CA LEU A 20 -22.27 3.74 10.56
C LEU A 20 -23.48 2.92 10.02
N VAL A 21 -23.30 1.59 9.98
CA VAL A 21 -24.32 0.52 9.76
C VAL A 21 -24.73 0.34 8.28
N GLY A 22 -24.90 -0.85 7.70
CA GLY A 22 -24.71 -2.26 8.12
C GLY A 22 -24.44 -3.14 6.89
N ALA A 23 -24.64 -4.46 6.83
CA ALA A 23 -25.12 -5.49 7.79
C ALA A 23 -24.50 -6.88 7.41
N ALA A 24 -25.09 -8.02 7.79
CA ALA A 24 -24.49 -9.36 7.58
C ALA A 24 -25.44 -10.42 6.98
N THR A 25 -24.88 -11.38 6.22
CA THR A 25 -25.55 -12.61 5.76
C THR A 25 -24.63 -13.83 5.91
N THR A 26 -25.15 -14.92 6.48
CA THR A 26 -24.41 -16.18 6.73
C THR A 26 -24.93 -17.30 5.83
N VAL A 27 -24.03 -18.06 5.20
CA VAL A 27 -24.35 -19.26 4.43
C VAL A 27 -23.77 -20.50 5.14
N ALA A 28 -24.59 -21.52 5.37
CA ALA A 28 -24.19 -22.74 6.06
C ALA A 28 -23.47 -23.73 5.12
N ALA A 29 -22.44 -24.42 5.63
CA ALA A 29 -21.73 -25.48 4.92
C ALA A 29 -22.07 -26.86 5.51
N ALA A 30 -22.42 -27.82 4.67
CA ALA A 30 -22.71 -29.20 5.08
C ALA A 30 -21.47 -30.11 4.94
N THR A 31 -21.10 -30.82 6.01
CA THR A 31 -20.00 -31.79 6.01
C THR A 31 -20.54 -33.22 6.05
N VAL A 32 -20.19 -34.05 5.06
CA VAL A 32 -20.55 -35.48 5.04
C VAL A 32 -19.39 -36.31 5.61
N ASN A 33 -19.62 -37.03 6.69
CA ASN A 33 -18.67 -37.99 7.26
C ASN A 33 -18.99 -39.42 6.80
N VAL A 34 -18.08 -40.05 6.06
CA VAL A 34 -18.18 -41.47 5.69
C VAL A 34 -17.29 -42.30 6.61
N ALA A 35 -17.90 -42.97 7.59
CA ALA A 35 -17.22 -43.94 8.46
C ALA A 35 -17.48 -45.37 7.97
N GLY A 36 -16.43 -46.04 7.50
CA GLY A 36 -16.43 -47.47 7.16
C GLY A 36 -15.29 -48.20 7.89
N PRO A 37 -15.49 -49.45 8.36
CA PRO A 37 -14.57 -50.10 9.28
C PRO A 37 -13.29 -50.60 8.60
N ARG A 38 -12.12 -50.28 9.19
CA ARG A 38 -10.83 -50.85 8.81
C ARG A 38 -10.45 -52.00 9.74
N ALA A 39 -10.40 -53.22 9.20
CA ALA A 39 -9.66 -54.30 9.83
C ALA A 39 -8.14 -54.03 9.78
N ASP A 40 -7.43 -54.50 10.80
CA ASP A 40 -5.96 -54.66 10.85
C ASP A 40 -5.05 -53.44 10.62
N THR A 41 -5.18 -52.44 11.51
CA THR A 41 -4.07 -51.52 11.82
C THR A 41 -3.50 -51.74 13.22
N ALA A 42 -3.00 -52.95 13.50
CA ALA A 42 -2.10 -53.19 14.62
C ALA A 42 -0.83 -52.33 14.46
N ARG A 43 -0.81 -51.16 15.12
CA ARG A 43 0.33 -50.24 15.11
C ARG A 43 1.51 -50.91 15.82
N CYS A 44 2.68 -50.90 15.19
CA CYS A 44 3.88 -51.39 15.85
C CYS A 44 4.16 -50.58 17.12
N PRO A 45 4.46 -51.22 18.26
CA PRO A 45 4.68 -50.51 19.52
C PRO A 45 5.92 -49.61 19.44
N ALA A 46 5.93 -48.53 20.23
CA ALA A 46 6.94 -47.46 20.19
C ALA A 46 8.39 -47.98 20.12
N GLY A 47 9.26 -47.31 19.36
CA GLY A 47 10.64 -47.75 19.11
C GLY A 47 10.80 -48.94 18.15
N SER A 48 9.71 -49.48 17.60
CA SER A 48 9.76 -50.45 16.48
C SER A 48 9.48 -49.78 15.13
N LYS A 49 10.03 -50.34 14.04
CA LYS A 49 9.70 -49.94 12.68
C LYS A 49 8.89 -51.01 11.95
N ARG A 50 7.73 -50.65 11.40
CA ARG A 50 6.93 -51.54 10.54
C ARG A 50 7.71 -51.85 9.25
N ALA A 51 7.80 -53.13 8.90
CA ALA A 51 8.57 -53.62 7.76
C ALA A 51 7.91 -54.85 7.13
N VAL A 52 8.14 -55.10 5.85
CA VAL A 52 7.76 -56.38 5.20
C VAL A 52 9.01 -57.22 5.00
N ILE A 53 9.06 -58.38 5.65
CA ILE A 53 10.22 -59.28 5.65
C ILE A 53 9.77 -60.69 5.24
N GLY A 54 10.16 -61.12 4.04
CA GLY A 54 9.73 -62.42 3.49
C GLY A 54 8.21 -62.50 3.30
N GLY A 55 7.60 -61.47 2.71
CA GLY A 55 6.16 -61.37 2.47
C GLY A 55 5.29 -61.02 3.69
N LYS A 56 5.81 -61.13 4.92
CA LYS A 56 5.03 -60.88 6.14
C LYS A 56 5.36 -59.52 6.77
N VAL A 57 4.34 -58.79 7.21
CA VAL A 57 4.49 -57.56 8.01
C VAL A 57 5.05 -57.92 9.38
N LYS A 58 6.10 -57.20 9.82
CA LYS A 58 6.76 -57.37 11.12
C LYS A 58 7.17 -56.02 11.70
N CYS A 59 7.25 -55.95 13.03
CA CYS A 59 7.74 -54.79 13.77
C CYS A 59 9.20 -55.01 14.18
N LEU A 60 10.12 -54.34 13.48
CA LEU A 60 11.56 -54.48 13.71
C LEU A 60 12.03 -53.63 14.88
N ARG A 61 12.77 -54.24 15.81
CA ARG A 61 13.50 -53.56 16.89
C ARG A 61 14.97 -54.03 16.91
N PRO A 62 15.90 -53.20 17.40
CA PRO A 62 17.26 -53.66 17.70
C PRO A 62 17.25 -54.89 18.64
N GLY A 63 18.22 -55.78 18.51
CA GLY A 63 18.39 -56.97 19.35
C GLY A 63 17.56 -58.20 18.94
N GLN A 64 16.47 -58.02 18.17
CA GLN A 64 15.63 -59.12 17.66
C GLN A 64 16.41 -60.10 16.77
N LYS A 65 16.02 -61.38 16.78
CA LYS A 65 16.55 -62.41 15.87
C LYS A 65 16.30 -62.03 14.40
N CYS A 66 17.29 -62.24 13.53
CA CYS A 66 17.21 -61.97 12.10
C CYS A 66 17.78 -63.12 11.27
N ALA A 67 17.19 -63.36 10.10
CA ALA A 67 17.68 -64.39 9.18
C ALA A 67 18.55 -63.76 8.09
N ALA A 68 19.74 -64.31 7.86
CA ALA A 68 20.71 -63.78 6.89
C ALA A 68 20.11 -63.60 5.48
N ARG A 69 19.22 -64.51 5.06
CA ARG A 69 18.49 -64.44 3.77
C ARG A 69 17.66 -63.18 3.54
N TYR A 70 17.31 -62.42 4.59
CA TYR A 70 16.56 -61.16 4.48
C TYR A 70 17.42 -59.90 4.73
N ARG A 71 18.76 -60.02 4.71
CA ARG A 71 19.71 -58.90 4.92
C ARG A 71 19.39 -57.65 4.10
N ALA A 72 19.04 -57.78 2.82
CA ALA A 72 18.68 -56.65 1.97
C ALA A 72 17.40 -55.94 2.44
N ALA A 73 16.37 -56.69 2.84
CA ALA A 73 15.14 -56.13 3.36
C ALA A 73 15.36 -55.36 4.67
N TYR A 74 16.16 -55.90 5.61
CA TYR A 74 16.54 -55.18 6.83
C TYR A 74 17.29 -53.87 6.52
N LYS A 75 18.24 -53.89 5.57
CA LYS A 75 19.00 -52.69 5.15
C LYS A 75 18.07 -51.56 4.69
N ARG A 76 17.03 -51.85 3.89
CA ARG A 76 16.02 -50.86 3.44
C ARG A 76 15.30 -50.17 4.60
N TYR A 77 15.06 -50.88 5.69
CA TYR A 77 14.41 -50.31 6.88
C TYR A 77 15.41 -49.65 7.86
N GLY A 78 16.70 -49.62 7.55
CA GLY A 78 17.73 -49.01 8.42
C GLY A 78 18.28 -49.96 9.49
N PHE A 79 18.21 -51.27 9.26
CA PHE A 79 18.77 -52.29 10.15
C PHE A 79 19.81 -53.16 9.43
N THR A 80 20.80 -53.66 10.18
CA THR A 80 21.74 -54.68 9.72
C THR A 80 21.59 -55.95 10.55
N CYS A 81 21.77 -57.11 9.91
CA CYS A 81 21.68 -58.42 10.57
C CYS A 81 23.10 -58.94 10.87
N VAL A 82 23.52 -58.81 12.13
CA VAL A 82 24.87 -59.10 12.62
C VAL A 82 24.78 -60.19 13.68
N SER A 83 25.52 -61.29 13.54
CA SER A 83 25.49 -62.46 14.46
C SER A 83 24.07 -62.92 14.81
N GLY A 84 23.20 -62.99 13.79
CA GLY A 84 21.80 -63.42 13.95
C GLY A 84 20.88 -62.41 14.67
N ARG A 85 21.32 -61.17 14.94
CA ARG A 85 20.52 -60.11 15.58
C ARG A 85 20.48 -58.80 14.78
N LEU A 86 19.37 -58.07 14.89
CA LEU A 86 19.21 -56.74 14.27
C LEU A 86 19.99 -55.67 15.04
N ARG A 87 20.77 -54.86 14.32
CA ARG A 87 21.37 -53.60 14.80
C ARG A 87 20.76 -52.44 14.02
N LYS A 88 20.51 -51.30 14.66
CA LYS A 88 20.12 -50.06 13.96
C LYS A 88 21.35 -49.55 13.22
N ARG A 89 21.22 -49.17 11.95
CA ARG A 89 22.28 -48.47 11.23
C ARG A 89 22.30 -47.01 11.68
N SER A 90 23.34 -46.61 12.39
CA SER A 90 23.72 -45.21 12.52
C SER A 90 24.31 -44.79 11.18
N VAL A 91 23.55 -44.05 10.37
CA VAL A 91 24.11 -43.26 9.26
C VAL A 91 24.41 -41.89 9.86
N ALA A 92 25.66 -41.45 9.78
CA ALA A 92 25.99 -40.06 10.13
C ALA A 92 25.17 -39.14 9.21
N PRO A 93 24.52 -38.08 9.74
CA PRO A 93 23.88 -37.09 8.88
C PRO A 93 24.88 -36.55 7.85
N PRO A 94 24.48 -36.32 6.59
CA PRO A 94 25.34 -35.60 5.65
C PRO A 94 25.68 -34.22 6.24
N PRO A 95 26.89 -33.69 6.01
CA PRO A 95 27.24 -32.35 6.47
C PRO A 95 26.25 -31.33 5.89
N GLN A 96 25.75 -30.43 6.74
CA GLN A 96 24.87 -29.35 6.27
C GLN A 96 25.63 -28.43 5.30
N PRO A 97 25.00 -27.96 4.22
CA PRO A 97 25.59 -26.92 3.39
C PRO A 97 25.80 -25.66 4.22
N THR A 98 26.99 -25.06 4.10
CA THR A 98 27.32 -23.78 4.73
C THR A 98 26.35 -22.70 4.23
N PRO A 99 25.78 -21.85 5.10
CA PRO A 99 24.92 -20.76 4.64
C PRO A 99 25.72 -19.79 3.79
N THR A 100 25.24 -19.52 2.56
CA THR A 100 25.79 -18.48 1.69
C THR A 100 25.62 -17.12 2.38
N PRO A 101 26.65 -16.24 2.43
CA PRO A 101 26.49 -14.91 3.00
C PRO A 101 25.42 -14.14 2.22
N THR A 102 24.47 -13.56 2.94
CA THR A 102 23.44 -12.69 2.38
C THR A 102 24.12 -11.48 1.71
N PRO A 103 23.73 -11.09 0.48
CA PRO A 103 24.26 -9.86 -0.11
C PRO A 103 23.95 -8.65 0.80
N PRO A 104 24.81 -7.63 0.86
CA PRO A 104 24.53 -6.41 1.60
C PRO A 104 23.19 -5.78 1.16
N PRO A 105 22.48 -5.08 2.06
CA PRO A 105 21.30 -4.31 1.67
C PRO A 105 21.64 -3.36 0.51
N ALA A 106 20.79 -3.29 -0.49
CA ALA A 106 20.94 -2.31 -1.56
C ALA A 106 20.91 -0.89 -0.95
N PRO A 107 21.68 0.07 -1.49
CA PRO A 107 21.57 1.47 -1.10
C PRO A 107 20.11 1.95 -1.21
N PRO A 108 19.64 2.85 -0.33
CA PRO A 108 18.35 3.48 -0.49
C PRO A 108 18.21 4.10 -1.88
N ALA A 109 17.05 3.91 -2.52
CA ALA A 109 16.76 4.57 -3.78
C ALA A 109 16.87 6.10 -3.62
N ALA A 110 17.36 6.79 -4.65
CA ALA A 110 17.40 8.25 -4.64
C ALA A 110 15.98 8.83 -4.45
N PRO A 111 15.81 9.95 -3.72
CA PRO A 111 14.50 10.56 -3.56
C PRO A 111 13.84 10.87 -4.92
N PRO A 112 12.52 10.65 -5.08
CA PRO A 112 11.83 10.84 -6.35
C PRO A 112 11.71 12.33 -6.74
N ALA A 113 11.87 13.24 -5.78
CA ALA A 113 11.91 14.69 -5.97
C ALA A 113 13.18 15.28 -5.34
N GLN A 114 13.72 16.33 -5.95
CA GLN A 114 14.85 17.08 -5.39
C GLN A 114 14.33 18.11 -4.37
N PRO A 115 14.87 18.18 -3.14
CA PRO A 115 14.50 19.22 -2.18
C PRO A 115 14.71 20.64 -2.72
N GLY A 116 13.85 21.60 -2.40
CA GLY A 116 14.02 23.00 -2.83
C GLY A 116 12.72 23.71 -3.23
N HIS A 117 12.84 24.95 -3.69
CA HIS A 117 11.69 25.77 -4.10
C HIS A 117 11.34 25.51 -5.57
N TYR A 118 10.11 25.11 -5.84
CA TYR A 118 9.58 24.92 -7.19
C TYR A 118 8.64 26.06 -7.56
N LYS A 119 8.80 26.59 -8.77
CA LYS A 119 7.95 27.65 -9.30
C LYS A 119 7.67 27.46 -10.78
N GLY A 120 6.48 27.84 -11.21
CA GLY A 120 6.14 27.96 -12.63
C GLY A 120 4.75 28.56 -12.83
N ILE A 121 4.05 28.06 -13.85
CA ILE A 121 2.81 28.66 -14.37
C ILE A 121 1.74 27.63 -14.68
N THR A 122 0.49 28.06 -14.58
CA THR A 122 -0.72 27.33 -14.98
C THR A 122 -1.08 27.62 -16.44
N SER A 123 -2.02 26.84 -17.02
CA SER A 123 -2.67 27.14 -18.30
C SER A 123 -3.46 28.45 -18.33
N GLN A 124 -3.73 29.05 -17.16
CA GLN A 124 -4.33 30.38 -17.03
C GLN A 124 -3.28 31.51 -17.01
N LEU A 125 -1.99 31.19 -17.21
CA LEU A 125 -0.82 32.09 -17.11
C LEU A 125 -0.56 32.62 -15.69
N GLU A 126 -1.17 31.99 -14.69
CA GLU A 126 -1.05 32.35 -13.28
C GLU A 126 0.06 31.55 -12.58
N ILE A 127 0.62 32.10 -11.51
CA ILE A 127 1.74 31.45 -10.81
C ILE A 127 1.30 30.17 -10.10
N ILE A 128 2.21 29.21 -10.01
CA ILE A 128 2.17 28.17 -8.99
C ILE A 128 3.55 28.01 -8.38
N ALA A 129 3.61 27.88 -7.06
CA ALA A 129 4.84 27.59 -6.33
C ALA A 129 4.58 26.66 -5.15
N PHE A 130 5.60 25.91 -4.75
CA PHE A 130 5.61 25.04 -3.58
C PHE A 130 7.04 24.65 -3.24
N ASP A 131 7.27 24.13 -2.03
CA ASP A 131 8.57 23.60 -1.63
C ASP A 131 8.53 22.06 -1.54
N VAL A 132 9.67 21.44 -1.88
CA VAL A 132 9.93 20.03 -1.59
C VAL A 132 10.82 19.93 -0.34
N THR A 133 10.41 19.12 0.63
CA THR A 133 11.12 18.95 1.91
C THR A 133 12.55 18.41 1.73
N THR A 134 13.41 18.64 2.73
CA THR A 134 14.85 18.30 2.71
C THR A 134 15.16 16.81 2.50
N ASP A 135 14.20 15.94 2.77
CA ASP A 135 14.26 14.49 2.55
C ASP A 135 13.66 14.04 1.20
N GLY A 136 13.06 14.96 0.44
CA GLY A 136 12.42 14.68 -0.84
C GLY A 136 11.08 13.93 -0.75
N THR A 137 10.46 13.86 0.43
CA THR A 137 9.26 13.02 0.68
C THR A 137 7.93 13.76 0.69
N ARG A 138 7.92 15.11 0.74
CA ARG A 138 6.69 15.91 0.78
C ARG A 138 6.76 17.17 -0.06
N VAL A 139 5.60 17.54 -0.61
CA VAL A 139 5.29 18.91 -1.04
C VAL A 139 4.70 19.67 0.14
N VAL A 140 5.14 20.91 0.36
CA VAL A 140 4.68 21.83 1.40
C VAL A 140 4.61 23.26 0.85
N ALA A 141 4.05 24.19 1.63
CA ALA A 141 4.04 25.63 1.31
C ALA A 141 3.51 25.94 -0.11
N LEU A 142 2.44 25.25 -0.52
CA LEU A 142 1.73 25.59 -1.76
C LEU A 142 1.38 27.07 -1.78
N LEU A 143 1.51 27.68 -2.96
CA LEU A 143 1.03 29.02 -3.28
C LEU A 143 0.47 29.00 -4.72
N THR A 144 -0.80 29.35 -4.89
CA THR A 144 -1.39 29.62 -6.21
C THR A 144 -1.42 31.12 -6.52
N GLY A 145 -1.47 31.48 -7.80
CA GLY A 145 -1.82 32.82 -8.27
C GLY A 145 -3.33 33.03 -8.27
N GLN A 146 -3.82 33.79 -9.25
CA GLN A 146 -5.26 33.84 -9.51
C GLN A 146 -5.76 32.48 -10.03
N ILE A 147 -7.01 32.16 -9.70
CA ILE A 147 -7.76 31.06 -10.30
C ILE A 147 -9.03 31.68 -10.89
N ASN A 148 -9.20 31.49 -12.20
CA ASN A 148 -10.32 32.01 -12.97
C ASN A 148 -11.37 30.92 -13.12
N GLU A 149 -12.62 31.21 -12.74
CA GLU A 149 -13.72 30.26 -12.73
C GLU A 149 -14.93 30.76 -13.52
N GLY A 150 -15.64 29.82 -14.16
CA GLY A 150 -16.96 30.06 -14.73
C GLY A 150 -18.04 29.56 -13.77
N CYS A 151 -19.12 30.33 -13.63
CA CYS A 151 -20.19 30.04 -12.66
C CYS A 151 -21.55 29.74 -13.33
N ASN A 152 -22.37 28.99 -12.60
CA ASN A 152 -23.79 28.80 -12.86
C ASN A 152 -24.61 29.29 -11.64
N PRO A 153 -25.59 30.21 -11.79
CA PRO A 153 -25.97 30.89 -13.03
C PRO A 153 -24.84 31.78 -13.60
N PRO A 154 -24.89 32.16 -14.89
CA PRO A 154 -23.75 32.75 -15.60
C PRO A 154 -23.12 33.96 -14.91
N ALA A 155 -21.92 33.74 -14.37
CA ALA A 155 -21.04 34.74 -13.78
C ALA A 155 -19.58 34.28 -13.89
N HIS A 156 -18.65 35.15 -13.48
CA HIS A 156 -17.23 34.84 -13.39
C HIS A 156 -16.74 35.12 -11.98
N LEU A 157 -15.96 34.18 -11.44
CA LEU A 157 -15.24 34.36 -10.19
C LEU A 157 -13.74 34.41 -10.49
N PHE A 158 -13.07 35.38 -9.89
CA PHE A 158 -11.62 35.58 -10.00
C PHE A 158 -11.07 35.64 -8.57
N GLY A 159 -10.47 34.54 -8.14
CA GLY A 159 -10.03 34.32 -6.76
C GLY A 159 -8.64 33.68 -6.71
N GLY A 160 -8.30 32.97 -5.64
CA GLY A 160 -7.03 32.26 -5.50
C GLY A 160 -6.11 32.85 -4.42
N ASN A 161 -4.80 32.70 -4.58
CA ASN A 161 -3.81 32.79 -3.48
C ASN A 161 -4.08 31.73 -2.39
N LEU A 162 -4.48 30.53 -2.80
CA LEU A 162 -4.58 29.37 -1.93
C LEU A 162 -3.17 29.02 -1.42
N HIS A 163 -3.08 28.72 -0.13
CA HIS A 163 -1.82 28.54 0.58
C HIS A 163 -1.85 27.31 1.51
N ASP A 164 -0.68 26.96 2.05
CA ASP A 164 -0.47 25.94 3.11
C ASP A 164 -0.85 24.48 2.76
N GLY A 165 -1.14 24.21 1.48
CA GLY A 165 -1.31 22.84 0.99
C GLY A 165 -0.05 21.97 1.17
N THR A 166 -0.24 20.72 1.60
CA THR A 166 0.84 19.73 1.72
C THR A 166 0.39 18.34 1.27
N ALA A 167 1.31 17.59 0.65
CA ALA A 167 1.10 16.21 0.22
C ALA A 167 2.36 15.36 0.46
N PRO A 168 2.22 14.05 0.75
CA PRO A 168 3.32 13.12 0.56
C PRO A 168 3.63 12.96 -0.94
N ILE A 169 4.89 12.70 -1.26
CA ILE A 169 5.37 12.33 -2.59
C ILE A 169 5.51 10.79 -2.60
N ALA A 170 4.84 10.14 -3.54
CA ALA A 170 4.90 8.69 -3.72
C ALA A 170 6.23 8.27 -4.37
N ALA A 171 6.54 6.97 -4.33
CA ALA A 171 7.80 6.43 -4.83
C ALA A 171 8.01 6.58 -6.35
N ASP A 172 6.93 6.83 -7.11
CA ASP A 172 6.97 7.16 -8.53
C ASP A 172 7.19 8.67 -8.80
N GLY A 173 7.14 9.51 -7.77
CA GLY A 173 7.20 10.97 -7.88
C GLY A 173 5.85 11.65 -8.03
N SER A 174 4.74 10.93 -7.92
CA SER A 174 3.39 11.53 -7.92
C SER A 174 3.02 12.12 -6.55
N PHE A 175 2.18 13.16 -6.54
CA PHE A 175 1.59 13.72 -5.33
C PHE A 175 0.18 14.30 -5.59
N LYS A 176 -0.65 14.38 -4.55
CA LYS A 176 -1.97 15.02 -4.57
C LYS A 176 -2.15 15.89 -3.34
N ILE A 177 -2.38 17.20 -3.54
CA ILE A 177 -2.95 18.08 -2.51
C ILE A 177 -4.45 18.15 -2.77
N ASP A 178 -5.25 17.99 -1.73
CA ASP A 178 -6.71 17.83 -1.82
C ASP A 178 -7.33 18.35 -0.53
N PHE A 179 -8.11 19.43 -0.59
CA PHE A 179 -8.74 19.99 0.60
C PHE A 179 -10.00 20.82 0.28
N ASP A 180 -10.94 20.76 1.22
CA ASP A 180 -12.04 21.71 1.32
C ASP A 180 -11.59 22.96 2.07
N TYR A 181 -12.14 24.12 1.72
CA TYR A 181 -11.89 25.38 2.41
C TYR A 181 -13.14 26.24 2.52
N THR A 182 -13.10 27.20 3.45
CA THR A 182 -14.14 28.22 3.66
C THR A 182 -13.54 29.60 3.49
N SER A 183 -14.24 30.49 2.80
CA SER A 183 -13.79 31.86 2.54
C SER A 183 -14.99 32.80 2.44
N LYS A 184 -14.83 33.95 1.79
CA LYS A 184 -15.91 34.83 1.36
C LYS A 184 -15.81 35.14 -0.13
N VAL A 185 -16.94 35.39 -0.77
CA VAL A 185 -17.05 36.11 -2.04
C VAL A 185 -17.72 37.46 -1.73
N GLY A 186 -16.98 38.56 -1.81
CA GLY A 186 -17.41 39.82 -1.22
C GLY A 186 -17.53 39.70 0.30
N GLU A 187 -18.72 39.93 0.84
CA GLU A 187 -19.04 39.66 2.25
C GLU A 187 -19.72 38.30 2.49
N ASP A 188 -20.21 37.65 1.44
CA ASP A 188 -20.99 36.42 1.51
C ASP A 188 -20.08 35.20 1.78
N PRO A 189 -20.42 34.31 2.73
CA PRO A 189 -19.65 33.10 2.98
C PRO A 189 -19.58 32.19 1.74
N SER A 190 -18.41 31.61 1.50
CA SER A 190 -18.19 30.63 0.44
C SER A 190 -17.53 29.36 0.95
N THR A 191 -17.85 28.24 0.30
CA THR A 191 -17.16 26.96 0.46
C THR A 191 -16.49 26.59 -0.85
N GLY A 192 -15.27 26.07 -0.80
CA GLY A 192 -14.57 25.59 -1.99
C GLY A 192 -13.87 24.26 -1.79
N HIS A 193 -13.53 23.61 -2.89
CA HIS A 193 -12.79 22.35 -2.92
C HIS A 193 -11.70 22.44 -3.97
N PHE A 194 -10.45 22.33 -3.52
CA PHE A 194 -9.26 22.45 -4.35
C PHE A 194 -8.52 21.11 -4.44
N THR A 195 -8.24 20.69 -5.67
CA THR A 195 -7.38 19.55 -5.99
C THR A 195 -6.19 20.01 -6.83
N LEU A 196 -4.99 19.60 -6.43
CA LEU A 196 -3.76 19.69 -7.23
C LEU A 196 -3.14 18.30 -7.34
N THR A 197 -2.91 17.84 -8.56
CA THR A 197 -2.09 16.65 -8.82
C THR A 197 -0.77 17.07 -9.47
N GLY A 198 0.31 16.37 -9.16
CA GLY A 198 1.61 16.60 -9.78
C GLY A 198 2.46 15.34 -9.85
N HIS A 199 3.45 15.36 -10.75
CA HIS A 199 4.46 14.32 -10.91
C HIS A 199 5.83 14.97 -11.09
N PHE A 200 6.86 14.50 -10.38
CA PHE A 200 8.24 14.98 -10.54
C PHE A 200 8.97 14.26 -11.69
N SER A 201 9.81 14.99 -12.41
CA SER A 201 10.75 14.43 -13.39
C SER A 201 12.06 15.18 -13.26
N GLY A 202 12.94 14.67 -12.38
CA GLY A 202 14.17 15.36 -11.99
C GLY A 202 13.88 16.69 -11.28
N THR A 203 14.34 17.80 -11.87
CA THR A 203 14.12 19.16 -11.36
C THR A 203 12.84 19.82 -11.88
N ALA A 204 12.08 19.15 -12.76
CA ALA A 204 10.78 19.61 -13.23
C ALA A 204 9.63 18.90 -12.48
N SER A 205 8.47 19.54 -12.45
CA SER A 205 7.21 18.93 -12.03
C SER A 205 6.07 19.43 -12.91
N THR A 206 5.12 18.56 -13.23
CA THR A 206 3.96 18.88 -14.07
C THR A 206 2.72 18.21 -13.53
N GLY A 207 1.54 18.76 -13.82
CA GLY A 207 0.28 18.14 -13.44
C GLY A 207 -0.93 18.98 -13.74
N THR A 208 -1.96 18.81 -12.93
CA THR A 208 -3.23 19.54 -13.06
C THR A 208 -3.66 20.16 -11.74
N LEU A 209 -4.47 21.22 -11.83
CA LEU A 209 -5.24 21.74 -10.71
C LEU A 209 -6.71 21.93 -11.11
N GLN A 210 -7.58 21.87 -10.13
CA GLN A 210 -8.99 22.22 -10.25
C GLN A 210 -9.44 22.84 -8.94
N ASP A 211 -10.19 23.94 -9.06
CA ASP A 211 -10.91 24.57 -7.97
C ASP A 211 -12.41 24.57 -8.28
N THR A 212 -13.21 24.57 -7.23
CA THR A 212 -14.67 24.73 -7.30
C THR A 212 -15.15 25.51 -6.09
N VAL A 213 -15.97 26.54 -6.30
CA VAL A 213 -16.47 27.41 -5.24
C VAL A 213 -17.99 27.50 -5.29
N SER A 214 -18.64 27.49 -4.13
CA SER A 214 -20.07 27.74 -3.97
C SER A 214 -20.31 28.85 -2.97
N PHE A 215 -21.24 29.76 -3.28
CA PHE A 215 -21.63 30.89 -2.44
C PHE A 215 -23.08 31.30 -2.73
N THR A 216 -23.62 32.25 -1.98
CA THR A 216 -24.94 32.85 -2.25
C THR A 216 -24.83 34.36 -2.13
N ASP A 217 -25.02 35.07 -3.24
CA ASP A 217 -25.07 36.55 -3.30
C ASP A 217 -26.54 36.96 -3.52
N GLN A 218 -27.04 37.88 -2.70
CA GLN A 218 -28.41 38.42 -2.77
C GLN A 218 -29.52 37.35 -2.90
N GLY A 219 -29.32 36.19 -2.26
CA GLY A 219 -30.25 35.05 -2.30
C GLY A 219 -30.17 34.17 -3.55
N THR A 220 -29.26 34.46 -4.48
CA THR A 220 -28.95 33.60 -5.64
C THR A 220 -27.76 32.72 -5.32
N ALA A 221 -27.96 31.39 -5.36
CA ALA A 221 -26.88 30.44 -5.17
C ALA A 221 -26.04 30.29 -6.45
N TYR A 222 -24.72 30.39 -6.33
CA TYR A 222 -23.74 30.21 -7.39
C TYR A 222 -22.90 28.96 -7.15
N SER A 223 -22.63 28.23 -8.22
CA SER A 223 -21.61 27.17 -8.27
C SER A 223 -20.62 27.50 -9.38
N CYS A 224 -19.36 27.66 -9.01
CA CYS A 224 -18.25 28.03 -9.87
C CYS A 224 -17.24 26.89 -9.95
N GLY A 225 -16.48 26.84 -11.05
CA GLY A 225 -15.30 26.00 -11.13
C GLY A 225 -14.30 26.48 -12.17
N SER A 226 -13.02 26.19 -11.93
CA SER A 226 -11.94 26.53 -12.85
C SER A 226 -11.93 25.66 -14.10
N GLY A 227 -12.64 24.53 -14.07
CA GLY A 227 -12.34 23.39 -14.92
C GLY A 227 -10.96 22.80 -14.62
N LEU A 228 -10.54 21.78 -15.36
CA LEU A 228 -9.21 21.19 -15.20
C LEU A 228 -8.16 22.09 -15.87
N GLN A 229 -7.30 22.70 -15.07
CA GLN A 229 -6.17 23.50 -15.52
C GLN A 229 -4.90 22.64 -15.48
N THR A 230 -4.00 22.83 -16.44
CA THR A 230 -2.66 22.20 -16.39
C THR A 230 -1.65 23.16 -15.76
N TRP A 231 -0.53 22.64 -15.27
CA TRP A 231 0.56 23.47 -14.78
C TRP A 231 1.92 22.80 -14.96
N THR A 232 2.96 23.63 -14.95
CA THR A 232 4.36 23.20 -14.97
C THR A 232 5.15 24.04 -13.97
N ALA A 233 6.11 23.42 -13.30
CA ALA A 233 7.02 24.08 -12.37
C ALA A 233 8.43 23.49 -12.47
N SER A 234 9.43 24.31 -12.18
CA SER A 234 10.84 23.91 -12.13
C SER A 234 11.45 24.32 -10.80
N ARG A 235 12.41 23.53 -10.32
CA ARG A 235 13.23 23.86 -9.15
C ARG A 235 14.05 25.12 -9.42
N THR A 236 14.01 26.08 -8.51
CA THR A 236 14.63 27.41 -8.62
C THR A 236 15.73 27.67 -7.59
N SER A 237 15.68 26.99 -6.44
CA SER A 237 16.72 27.02 -5.39
C SER A 237 16.82 25.68 -4.68
#